data_AF-A0A953AXH6-F1
#
_entry.id   AF-A0A953AXH6-F1
#
_cell.length_a   1.000
_cell.length_b   1.000
_cell.length_c   1.000
_cell.angle_alpha   90.00
_cell.angle_beta   90.00
_cell.angle_gamma   90.00
#
_symmetry.space_group_name_H-M   'P 1'
#
loop_
_entity.id
_entity.type
_entity.pdbx_description
1 polymer ?
#
loop_
_entity_poly.entity_id
_entity_poly.type
_entity_poly.pdbx_seq_one_letter_code
_entity_poly.pdbx_strand_id
1 'polypeptide(L)'
;MRPELQAIIDQGLEARSRLAELDNRIEDEIRSLRRKAFDENRELTPEEQDRRRALRAAQSEGRDAFALLAFDRLKLIDQSSELQRLSNELALVNAGLEDDLRELQRIREVAAQAAQVADALVKVVTALAKAAV
;
A
#
# COMPACT_ATOMS: atom_id res chain seq x y z
N MET A 1 13.79 -1.86 -1.51
CA MET A 1 12.75 -2.28 -0.55
C MET A 1 13.41 -2.82 0.71
N ARG A 2 12.85 -2.53 1.90
CA ARG A 2 13.38 -3.06 3.17
C ARG A 2 13.06 -4.57 3.28
N PRO A 3 13.92 -5.39 3.93
CA PRO A 3 13.93 -6.84 3.76
C PRO A 3 12.70 -7.60 4.30
N GLU A 4 11.98 -7.09 5.31
CA GLU A 4 10.82 -7.80 5.89
C GLU A 4 9.58 -7.66 4.98
N LEU A 5 9.25 -6.45 4.53
CA LEU A 5 8.21 -6.24 3.50
C LEU A 5 8.49 -7.01 2.21
N GLN A 6 9.75 -7.05 1.75
CA GLN A 6 10.13 -7.84 0.58
C GLN A 6 9.87 -9.33 0.80
N ALA A 7 10.25 -9.87 1.96
CA ALA A 7 10.01 -11.27 2.30
C ALA A 7 8.52 -11.61 2.35
N ILE A 8 7.66 -10.73 2.87
CA ILE A 8 6.20 -10.93 2.89
C ILE A 8 5.64 -10.99 1.46
N ILE A 9 6.12 -10.12 0.58
CA ILE A 9 5.71 -10.07 -0.83
C ILE A 9 6.19 -11.31 -1.59
N ASP A 10 7.45 -11.69 -1.42
CA ASP A 10 8.04 -12.86 -2.10
C ASP A 10 7.32 -14.15 -1.71
N GLN A 11 7.03 -14.33 -0.41
CA GLN A 11 6.23 -15.47 0.06
C GLN A 11 4.81 -15.47 -0.54
N GLY A 12 4.20 -14.30 -0.69
CA GLY A 12 2.88 -14.16 -1.32
C GLY A 12 2.90 -14.54 -2.80
N LEU A 13 3.92 -14.10 -3.54
CA LEU A 13 4.12 -14.46 -4.94
C LEU A 13 4.37 -15.96 -5.12
N GLU A 14 5.17 -16.56 -4.26
CA GLU A 14 5.43 -18.00 -4.27
C GLU A 14 4.15 -18.80 -4.00
N ALA A 15 3.38 -18.44 -2.98
CA ALA A 15 2.10 -19.09 -2.66
C ALA A 15 1.12 -18.98 -3.84
N ARG A 16 1.03 -17.81 -4.48
CA ARG A 16 0.22 -17.60 -5.69
C ARG A 16 0.67 -18.49 -6.85
N SER A 17 1.97 -18.62 -7.09
CA SER A 17 2.50 -19.48 -8.16
C SER A 17 2.12 -20.94 -7.92
N ARG A 18 2.32 -21.45 -6.70
CA ARG A 18 1.97 -22.83 -6.33
C ARG A 18 0.47 -23.11 -6.48
N LEU A 19 -0.38 -22.16 -6.11
CA LEU A 19 -1.83 -22.29 -6.27
C LEU A 19 -2.25 -22.28 -7.75
N ALA A 20 -1.65 -21.42 -8.56
CA ALA A 20 -1.89 -21.41 -10.01
C ALA A 20 -1.45 -22.73 -10.68
N GLU A 21 -0.33 -23.31 -10.25
CA GLU A 21 0.12 -24.63 -10.71
C GLU A 21 -0.84 -25.75 -10.28
N LEU A 22 -1.43 -25.67 -9.10
CA LEU A 22 -2.42 -26.63 -8.63
C LEU A 22 -3.71 -26.53 -9.45
N ASP A 23 -4.20 -25.32 -9.68
CA ASP A 23 -5.38 -25.07 -10.52
C ASP A 23 -5.19 -25.60 -11.93
N ASN A 24 -4.04 -25.32 -12.56
CA ASN A 24 -3.71 -25.85 -13.89
C ASN A 24 -3.69 -27.38 -13.90
N ARG A 25 -3.09 -28.02 -12.89
CA ARG A 25 -3.07 -29.48 -12.77
C ARG A 25 -4.46 -30.08 -12.64
N ILE A 26 -5.31 -29.47 -11.81
CA ILE A 26 -6.72 -29.89 -11.66
C ILE A 26 -7.45 -29.77 -12.99
N GLU A 27 -7.27 -28.67 -13.72
CA GLU A 27 -7.89 -28.47 -15.03
C GLU A 27 -7.41 -29.44 -16.10
N ASP A 28 -6.11 -29.77 -16.10
CA ASP A 28 -5.54 -30.77 -16.99
C ASP A 28 -6.11 -32.16 -16.69
N GLU A 29 -6.26 -32.52 -15.42
CA GLU A 29 -6.83 -33.81 -15.02
C GLU A 29 -8.30 -33.91 -15.42
N ILE A 30 -9.09 -32.85 -15.21
CA ILE A 30 -10.49 -32.79 -15.66
C ILE A 30 -10.59 -32.88 -17.18
N ARG A 31 -9.69 -32.22 -17.91
CA ARG A 31 -9.63 -32.30 -19.38
C ARG A 31 -9.24 -33.70 -19.85
N SER A 32 -8.32 -34.36 -19.16
CA SER A 32 -7.88 -35.73 -19.45
C SER A 32 -9.04 -36.73 -19.30
N LEU A 33 -9.80 -36.65 -18.20
CA LEU A 33 -11.00 -37.48 -17.99
C LEU A 33 -12.01 -37.32 -19.14
N ARG A 34 -12.28 -36.06 -19.54
CA ARG A 34 -13.21 -35.78 -20.64
C ARG A 34 -12.70 -36.28 -21.99
N ARG A 35 -11.41 -36.10 -22.27
CA ARG A 35 -10.79 -36.58 -23.51
C ARG A 35 -10.85 -38.09 -23.59
N LYS A 36 -10.48 -38.80 -22.53
CA LYS A 36 -10.56 -40.26 -22.49
C LYS A 36 -11.97 -40.77 -22.78
N ALA A 37 -12.99 -40.21 -22.13
CA ALA A 37 -14.37 -40.60 -22.40
C ALA A 37 -14.80 -40.31 -23.85
N PHE A 38 -14.39 -39.16 -24.40
CA PHE A 38 -14.64 -38.78 -25.79
C PHE A 38 -13.96 -39.72 -26.79
N ASP A 39 -12.68 -40.02 -26.58
CA ASP A 39 -11.88 -40.92 -27.44
C ASP A 39 -12.44 -42.35 -27.43
N GLU A 40 -13.02 -42.78 -26.30
CA GLU A 40 -13.72 -44.06 -26.13
C GLU A 40 -15.20 -44.00 -26.58
N ASN A 41 -15.66 -42.87 -27.14
CA ASN A 41 -17.04 -42.61 -27.58
C ASN A 41 -18.10 -43.01 -26.54
N ARG A 42 -17.85 -42.68 -25.27
CA ARG A 42 -18.75 -42.96 -24.16
C ARG A 42 -18.90 -41.75 -23.26
N GLU A 43 -19.87 -41.83 -22.36
CA GLU A 43 -19.96 -40.90 -21.24
C GLU A 43 -18.92 -41.23 -20.15
N LEU A 44 -18.66 -40.27 -19.27
CA LEU A 44 -17.84 -40.49 -18.08
C LEU A 44 -18.48 -41.57 -17.20
N THR A 45 -17.67 -42.52 -16.73
CA THR A 45 -18.16 -43.53 -15.78
C THR A 45 -18.54 -42.87 -14.45
N PRO A 46 -19.35 -43.52 -13.60
CA PRO A 46 -19.68 -42.99 -12.27
C PRO A 46 -18.44 -42.59 -11.46
N GLU A 47 -17.37 -43.40 -11.49
CA GLU A 47 -16.12 -43.13 -10.79
C GLU A 47 -15.39 -41.91 -11.36
N GLU A 48 -15.38 -41.74 -12.68
CA GLU A 48 -14.80 -40.57 -13.33
C GLU A 48 -15.61 -39.30 -13.06
N GLN A 49 -16.94 -39.41 -12.95
CA GLN A 49 -17.81 -38.31 -12.54
C GLN A 49 -17.55 -37.90 -11.09
N ASP A 50 -17.41 -38.86 -10.17
CA ASP A 50 -17.06 -38.62 -8.77
C ASP A 50 -15.70 -37.95 -8.65
N ARG A 51 -14.69 -38.46 -9.36
CA ARG A 51 -13.35 -37.84 -9.39
C ARG A 51 -13.41 -36.42 -9.92
N ARG A 52 -14.18 -36.17 -11.00
CA ARG A 52 -14.37 -34.82 -11.54
C ARG A 52 -15.04 -33.88 -10.53
N ARG A 53 -16.03 -34.37 -9.77
CA ARG A 53 -16.68 -33.60 -8.69
C ARG A 53 -15.70 -33.24 -7.59
N ALA A 54 -14.92 -34.21 -7.12
CA ALA A 54 -13.89 -34.00 -6.10
C ALA A 54 -12.83 -32.98 -6.55
N LEU A 55 -12.35 -33.09 -7.79
CA LEU A 55 -11.40 -32.13 -8.38
C LEU A 55 -11.97 -30.71 -8.43
N ARG A 56 -13.27 -30.55 -8.78
CA ARG A 56 -13.93 -29.23 -8.79
C ARG A 56 -14.16 -28.68 -7.38
N ALA A 57 -14.44 -29.54 -6.41
CA ALA A 57 -14.53 -29.14 -5.00
C ALA A 57 -13.17 -28.63 -4.50
N ALA A 58 -12.09 -29.38 -4.77
CA ALA A 58 -10.73 -28.97 -4.44
C ALA A 58 -10.33 -27.63 -5.10
N GLN A 59 -10.76 -27.41 -6.36
CA GLN A 59 -10.55 -26.12 -7.05
C GLN A 59 -11.28 -24.96 -6.33
N SER A 60 -12.50 -25.20 -5.83
CA SER A 60 -13.26 -24.20 -5.07
C SER A 60 -12.58 -23.88 -3.74
N GLU A 61 -12.21 -24.91 -2.98
CA GLU A 61 -11.50 -24.78 -1.70
C GLU A 61 -10.17 -24.04 -1.86
N GLY A 62 -9.42 -24.32 -2.93
CA GLY A 62 -8.18 -23.62 -3.26
C GLY A 62 -8.36 -22.12 -3.49
N ARG A 63 -9.48 -21.71 -4.11
CA ARG A 63 -9.82 -20.30 -4.33
C ARG A 63 -10.20 -19.59 -3.03
N ASP A 64 -10.94 -20.26 -2.15
CA ASP A 64 -11.29 -19.71 -0.84
C ASP A 64 -10.04 -19.54 0.03
N ALA A 65 -9.13 -20.51 -0.02
CA ALA A 65 -7.82 -20.42 0.63
C ALA A 65 -6.97 -19.27 0.07
N PHE A 66 -7.02 -18.99 -1.24
CA PHE A 66 -6.35 -17.85 -1.84
C PHE A 66 -6.87 -16.52 -1.29
N ALA A 67 -8.20 -16.39 -1.15
CA ALA A 67 -8.80 -15.19 -0.60
C ALA A 67 -8.35 -14.94 0.85
N LEU A 68 -8.37 -15.97 1.69
CA LEU A 68 -7.89 -15.88 3.07
C LEU A 68 -6.40 -15.51 3.15
N LEU A 69 -5.56 -16.13 2.31
CA LEU A 69 -4.13 -15.82 2.25
C LEU A 69 -3.87 -14.37 1.82
N ALA A 70 -4.64 -13.83 0.88
CA ALA A 70 -4.53 -12.44 0.47
C ALA A 70 -4.88 -11.46 1.61
N PHE A 71 -5.95 -11.76 2.38
CA PHE A 71 -6.33 -10.95 3.55
C PHE A 71 -5.27 -10.99 4.66
N ASP A 72 -4.75 -12.16 4.99
CA ASP A 72 -3.70 -12.30 6.01
C ASP A 72 -2.42 -11.57 5.61
N ARG A 73 -2.05 -11.60 4.32
CA ARG A 73 -0.86 -10.89 3.82
C ARG A 73 -1.03 -9.38 3.85
N LEU A 74 -2.21 -8.85 3.51
CA LEU A 74 -2.52 -7.43 3.68
C LEU A 74 -2.38 -7.00 5.14
N LYS A 75 -2.89 -7.81 6.08
CA LYS A 75 -2.74 -7.56 7.51
C LYS A 75 -1.28 -7.57 7.96
N LEU A 76 -0.47 -8.52 7.47
CA LEU A 76 0.96 -8.57 7.78
C LEU A 76 1.74 -7.37 7.23
N ILE A 77 1.36 -6.85 6.06
CA ILE A 77 1.94 -5.63 5.50
C ILE A 77 1.58 -4.42 6.36
N ASP A 78 0.31 -4.30 6.79
CA ASP A 78 -0.16 -3.20 7.64
C ASP A 78 0.50 -3.23 9.03
N GLN A 79 0.74 -4.43 9.55
CA GLN A 79 1.43 -4.67 10.82
C GLN A 79 2.96 -4.67 10.70
N SER A 80 3.52 -4.47 9.51
CA SER A 80 4.97 -4.57 9.34
C SER A 80 5.67 -3.45 10.10
N SER A 81 6.76 -3.82 10.80
CA SER A 81 7.53 -2.88 11.62
C SER A 81 8.08 -1.72 10.77
N GLU A 82 8.26 -1.95 9.48
CA GLU A 82 8.78 -0.98 8.52
C GLU A 82 7.72 0.04 8.11
N LEU A 83 6.48 -0.38 7.89
CA LEU A 83 5.37 0.53 7.58
C LEU A 83 5.08 1.42 8.79
N GLN A 84 5.17 0.85 9.99
CA GLN A 84 5.03 1.59 11.24
C GLN A 84 6.19 2.57 11.47
N ARG A 85 7.44 2.19 11.16
CA ARG A 85 8.58 3.11 11.18
C ARG A 85 8.42 4.25 10.18
N LEU A 86 8.01 3.97 8.95
CA LEU A 86 7.79 5.00 7.93
C LEU A 86 6.72 5.99 8.37
N SER A 87 5.62 5.49 8.95
CA SER A 87 4.57 6.32 9.53
C SER A 87 5.11 7.25 10.63
N ASN A 88 5.95 6.71 11.53
CA ASN A 88 6.59 7.51 12.58
C ASN A 88 7.58 8.53 12.01
N GLU A 89 8.38 8.17 11.01
CA GLU A 89 9.31 9.08 10.32
C GLU A 89 8.52 10.24 9.68
N LEU A 90 7.40 9.96 9.01
CA LEU A 90 6.52 10.98 8.43
C LEU A 90 5.87 11.87 9.49
N ALA A 91 5.45 11.31 10.62
CA ALA A 91 4.89 12.09 11.72
C ALA A 91 5.92 13.07 12.30
N LEU A 92 7.18 12.65 12.43
CA LEU A 92 8.28 13.52 12.87
C LEU A 92 8.57 14.64 11.88
N VAL A 93 8.62 14.32 10.58
CA VAL A 93 8.82 15.33 9.53
C VAL A 93 7.68 16.35 9.54
N ASN A 94 6.43 15.90 9.63
CA ASN A 94 5.27 16.79 9.69
C ASN A 94 5.32 17.71 10.92
N ALA A 95 5.68 17.17 12.09
CA ALA A 95 5.85 17.98 13.30
C ALA A 95 6.94 19.05 13.13
N GLY A 96 8.07 18.70 12.52
CA GLY A 96 9.13 19.66 12.19
C GLY A 96 8.66 20.75 11.24
N LEU A 97 7.92 20.40 10.19
CA LEU A 97 7.34 21.36 9.24
C LEU A 97 6.33 22.31 9.91
N GLU A 98 5.55 21.84 10.87
CA GLU A 98 4.66 22.70 11.65
C GLU A 98 5.41 23.70 12.52
N ASP A 99 6.51 23.27 13.15
CA ASP A 99 7.35 24.16 13.95
C ASP A 99 8.08 25.19 13.09
N ASP A 100 8.63 24.79 11.94
CA ASP A 100 9.24 25.69 10.95
C ASP A 100 8.21 26.72 10.45
N LEU A 101 6.97 26.29 10.19
CA LEU A 101 5.90 27.19 9.78
C LEU A 101 5.58 28.22 10.87
N ARG A 102 5.52 27.81 12.14
CA ARG A 102 5.33 28.74 13.27
C ARG A 102 6.48 29.72 13.40
N GLU A 103 7.71 29.27 13.18
CA GLU A 103 8.88 30.15 13.20
C GLU A 103 8.82 31.19 12.08
N LEU A 104 8.51 30.78 10.86
CA LEU A 104 8.33 31.69 9.72
C LEU A 104 7.22 32.72 9.96
N GLN A 105 6.13 32.32 10.62
CA GLN A 105 5.07 33.25 11.01
C GLN A 105 5.57 34.29 12.01
N ARG A 106 6.35 33.90 13.03
CA ARG A 106 6.97 34.85 13.97
C ARG A 106 7.94 35.80 13.27
N ILE A 107 8.78 35.29 12.37
CA ILE A 107 9.71 36.11 11.58
C ILE A 107 8.94 37.14 10.76
N ARG A 108 7.84 36.74 10.13
CA ARG A 108 6.96 37.64 9.38
C ARG A 108 6.38 38.75 10.27
N GLU A 109 5.95 38.43 11.48
CA GLU A 109 5.43 39.43 12.43
C GLU A 109 6.50 40.46 12.83
N VAL A 110 7.71 40.00 13.15
CA VAL A 110 8.84 40.87 13.49
C VAL A 110 9.21 41.77 12.30
N ALA A 111 9.24 41.21 11.09
CA ALA A 111 9.50 41.99 9.87
C ALA A 111 8.44 43.08 9.65
N ALA A 112 7.16 42.79 9.93
CA ALA A 112 6.09 43.77 9.85
C ALA A 112 6.25 44.90 10.89
N GLN A 113 6.66 44.56 12.12
CA GLN A 113 6.96 45.57 13.16
C GLN A 113 8.17 46.44 12.77
N ALA A 114 9.23 45.83 12.24
CA ALA A 114 10.41 46.56 11.79
C ALA A 114 10.07 47.57 10.67
N ALA A 115 9.21 47.18 9.72
CA ALA A 115 8.71 48.08 8.68
C ALA A 115 7.94 49.27 9.26
N GLN A 116 7.06 49.04 10.26
CA GLN A 116 6.33 50.11 10.94
C GLN A 116 7.27 51.09 11.66
N VAL A 117 8.32 50.58 12.32
CA VAL A 117 9.34 51.42 12.97
C VAL A 117 10.10 52.25 11.94
N ALA A 118 10.50 51.65 10.82
CA ALA A 118 11.17 52.37 9.74
C ALA A 118 10.29 53.51 9.18
N ASP A 119 9.00 53.24 8.92
CA ASP A 119 8.04 54.25 8.48
C ASP A 119 7.88 55.39 9.50
N ALA A 120 7.84 55.07 10.79
CA ALA A 120 7.75 56.07 11.86
C ALA A 120 9.00 56.96 11.91
N LEU A 121 10.20 56.37 11.77
CA LEU A 121 11.47 57.10 11.73
C LEU A 121 11.53 58.05 10.54
N VAL A 122 11.11 57.61 9.35
CA VAL A 122 11.03 58.47 8.15
C VAL A 122 10.12 59.67 8.40
N LYS A 123 8.96 59.47 9.05
CA LYS A 123 8.04 60.57 9.39
C LYS A 123 8.68 61.57 10.36
N VAL A 124 9.39 61.10 11.38
CA VAL A 124 10.09 61.96 12.36
C VAL A 124 11.19 62.77 11.66
N VAL A 125 12.03 62.13 10.86
CA VAL A 125 13.09 62.81 10.11
C VAL A 125 12.51 63.88 9.17
N THR A 126 11.42 63.55 8.48
CA THR A 126 10.74 64.50 7.59
C THR A 126 10.15 65.69 8.37
N ALA A 127 9.58 65.45 9.55
CA ALA A 127 9.03 66.51 10.40
C ALA A 127 10.14 67.44 10.94
N LEU A 128 11.26 66.86 11.38
CA LEU A 128 12.43 67.64 11.83
C LEU A 128 13.03 68.48 10.71
N ALA A 129 13.19 67.91 9.51
CA ALA A 129 13.67 68.64 8.34
C ALA A 129 12.76 69.83 8.00
N LYS A 130 11.43 69.69 8.15
CA LYS A 130 10.48 70.81 7.96
C LYS A 130 10.55 71.86 9.06
N ALA A 131 10.90 71.50 10.29
CA ALA A 131 11.01 72.45 11.41
C ALA A 131 12.34 73.23 11.42
N ALA A 132 13.36 72.72 10.72
CA ALA A 132 14.68 73.33 10.60
C ALA A 132 14.83 74.28 9.40
N VAL A 133 13.77 74.44 8.60
CA VAL A 133 13.65 75.37 7.46
C VAL A 133 12.68 76.48 7.83
#